data_AF-A0A9D4ALB8-F1
#
_entry.id   AF-A0A9D4ALB8-F1
#
_cell.length_a   1.000
_cell.length_b   1.000
_cell.length_c   1.000
_cell.angle_alpha   90.00
_cell.angle_beta   90.00
_cell.angle_gamma   90.00
#
_symmetry.space_group_name_H-M   'P 1'
#
loop_
_entity.id
_entity.type
_entity.pdbx_description
1 polymer ?
#
loop_
_entity_poly.entity_id
_entity_poly.type
_entity_poly.pdbx_seq_one_letter_code
_entity_poly.pdbx_strand_id
1 'polypeptide(L)'
;MYSLPAYAFIAQDFTTQAALYTHHQYIAGFIMTGAFAHGAIFFIRDYNPEQNEDNVLARMLDHKEAIISHLSWASLFLGFHTLGLYVHNDVMLAFGTPEKQILIELSFNNKTSYGFDVLLSSMNGPPFNASRSIWLPGWLNVVNENSNSLFLIIGPGDFLVQHAITLGYQIYVLNFLARILARIIEILAWAHERIPLASLIRWRDKLVALSNVQARFVGLACFSVGYILLIRLS
;
A
#
# COMPACT_ATOMS: atom_id res chain seq x y z
N MET A 1 7.42 -14.25 5.33
CA MET A 1 6.61 -15.39 5.83
C MET A 1 6.20 -16.32 4.72
N TYR A 2 5.60 -15.83 3.62
CA TYR A 2 5.14 -16.72 2.55
C TYR A 2 6.29 -17.27 1.67
N SER A 3 7.32 -16.49 1.38
CA SER A 3 8.47 -16.88 0.51
C SER A 3 9.55 -17.67 1.25
N LEU A 4 9.72 -17.42 2.54
CA LEU A 4 10.60 -18.18 3.44
C LEU A 4 9.76 -18.64 4.65
N PRO A 5 9.08 -19.80 4.53
CA PRO A 5 8.26 -20.35 5.61
C PRO A 5 9.12 -20.75 6.81
N ALA A 6 8.84 -20.16 7.98
CA ALA A 6 9.61 -20.41 9.21
C ALA A 6 9.09 -21.58 10.05
N TYR A 7 7.88 -22.09 9.75
CA TYR A 7 7.22 -23.14 10.52
C TYR A 7 7.14 -24.43 9.71
N ALA A 8 7.33 -25.58 10.36
CA ALA A 8 7.20 -26.88 9.72
C ALA A 8 5.80 -27.05 9.12
N PHE A 9 5.73 -27.61 7.90
CA PHE A 9 4.49 -27.93 7.16
C PHE A 9 3.57 -26.75 6.79
N ILE A 10 3.88 -25.51 7.19
CA ILE A 10 3.01 -24.35 6.88
C ILE A 10 2.91 -24.04 5.39
N ALA A 11 3.92 -24.44 4.60
CA ALA A 11 3.90 -24.28 3.14
C ALA A 11 2.90 -25.23 2.45
N GLN A 12 2.40 -26.26 3.15
CA GLN A 12 1.40 -27.20 2.66
C GLN A 12 -0.02 -26.78 3.08
N ASP A 13 -0.15 -25.96 4.13
CA ASP A 13 -1.42 -25.38 4.57
C ASP A 13 -1.65 -24.02 3.90
N PHE A 14 -2.23 -24.06 2.69
CA PHE A 14 -2.49 -22.88 1.88
C PHE A 14 -3.47 -21.90 2.57
N THR A 15 -4.46 -22.41 3.31
CA THR A 15 -5.45 -21.57 3.99
C THR A 15 -4.79 -20.77 5.10
N THR A 16 -3.97 -21.41 5.93
CA THR A 16 -3.24 -20.71 6.99
C THR A 16 -2.21 -19.74 6.42
N GLN A 17 -1.52 -20.11 5.34
CA GLN A 17 -0.55 -19.22 4.69
C GLN A 17 -1.22 -17.96 4.10
N ALA A 18 -2.35 -18.11 3.40
CA ALA A 18 -3.13 -17.00 2.86
C ALA A 18 -3.70 -16.12 3.99
N ALA A 19 -4.27 -16.73 5.03
CA ALA A 19 -4.80 -16.01 6.19
C ALA A 19 -3.72 -15.18 6.89
N LEU A 20 -2.53 -15.75 7.12
CA LEU A 20 -1.42 -15.04 7.75
C LEU A 20 -0.92 -13.87 6.90
N TYR A 21 -0.78 -14.07 5.59
CA TYR A 21 -0.36 -13.00 4.69
C TYR A 21 -1.36 -11.85 4.72
N THR A 22 -2.64 -12.13 4.45
CA THR A 22 -3.70 -11.12 4.43
C THR A 22 -3.82 -10.41 5.78
N HIS A 23 -3.81 -11.16 6.89
CA HIS A 23 -3.88 -10.60 8.25
C HIS A 23 -2.77 -9.58 8.53
N HIS A 24 -1.51 -9.92 8.23
CA HIS A 24 -0.38 -9.02 8.48
C HIS A 24 -0.40 -7.82 7.55
N GLN A 25 -0.85 -7.97 6.30
CA GLN A 25 -0.99 -6.83 5.37
C GLN A 25 -2.07 -5.84 5.84
N TYR A 26 -3.22 -6.32 6.33
CA TYR A 26 -4.24 -5.43 6.91
C TYR A 26 -3.72 -4.69 8.14
N ILE A 27 -3.06 -5.40 9.07
CA ILE A 27 -2.48 -4.76 10.27
C ILE A 27 -1.44 -3.71 9.85
N ALA A 28 -0.57 -4.02 8.90
CA ALA A 28 0.41 -3.06 8.39
C ALA A 28 -0.28 -1.82 7.82
N GLY A 29 -1.36 -1.96 7.06
CA GLY A 29 -2.16 -0.84 6.54
C GLY A 29 -2.80 0.02 7.63
N PHE A 30 -3.34 -0.59 8.70
CA PHE A 30 -3.88 0.14 9.85
C PHE A 30 -2.80 0.90 10.61
N ILE A 31 -1.65 0.27 10.88
CA ILE A 31 -0.53 0.90 11.57
C ILE A 31 0.04 2.05 10.74
N MET A 32 0.21 1.86 9.42
CA MET A 32 0.65 2.92 8.51
C MET A 32 -0.30 4.13 8.55
N THR A 33 -1.61 3.87 8.53
CA THR A 33 -2.64 4.92 8.64
C THR A 33 -2.60 5.65 9.98
N GLY A 34 -2.39 4.89 11.07
CA GLY A 34 -2.18 5.46 12.40
C GLY A 34 -0.94 6.36 12.45
N ALA A 35 0.17 5.95 11.85
CA ALA A 35 1.40 6.74 11.81
C ALA A 35 1.19 8.10 11.13
N PHE A 36 0.53 8.13 9.96
CA PHE A 36 0.21 9.39 9.29
C PHE A 36 -0.81 10.24 10.07
N ALA A 37 -1.81 9.63 10.70
CA ALA A 37 -2.78 10.34 11.52
C ALA A 37 -2.12 11.00 12.75
N HIS A 38 -1.22 10.29 13.43
CA HIS A 38 -0.45 10.84 14.54
C HIS A 38 0.55 11.90 14.08
N GLY A 39 1.16 11.75 12.89
CA GLY A 39 1.96 12.79 12.27
C GLY A 39 1.16 14.08 12.02
N ALA A 40 -0.08 13.96 11.54
CA ALA A 40 -0.98 15.10 11.37
C ALA A 40 -1.28 15.81 12.70
N ILE A 41 -1.57 15.03 13.75
CA ILE A 41 -1.84 15.56 15.10
C ILE A 41 -0.62 16.29 15.65
N PHE A 42 0.58 15.73 15.46
CA PHE A 42 1.84 16.38 15.84
C PHE A 42 1.99 17.75 15.18
N PHE A 43 1.78 17.86 13.86
CA PHE A 43 1.88 19.14 13.14
C PHE A 43 0.87 20.19 13.59
N ILE A 44 -0.29 19.77 14.11
CA ILE A 44 -1.34 20.70 14.58
C ILE A 44 -1.10 21.09 16.05
N ARG A 45 -0.73 20.14 16.89
CA ARG A 45 -0.75 20.30 18.34
C ARG A 45 0.61 20.65 18.94
N ASP A 46 1.67 20.02 18.43
CA ASP A 46 2.97 19.97 19.12
C ASP A 46 4.09 20.62 18.29
N TYR A 47 3.90 20.86 16.98
CA TYR A 47 4.88 21.52 16.13
C TYR A 47 5.00 23.02 16.45
N ASN A 48 6.21 23.45 16.80
CA ASN A 48 6.55 24.86 17.02
C ASN A 48 7.50 25.37 15.91
N PRO A 49 7.07 26.31 15.04
CA PRO A 49 7.92 26.88 13.99
C PRO A 49 9.19 27.55 14.51
N GLU A 50 9.13 28.26 15.65
CA GLU A 50 10.27 29.00 16.20
C GLU A 50 11.40 28.08 16.67
N GLN A 51 11.04 26.90 17.20
CA GLN A 51 12.03 25.90 17.64
C GLN A 51 12.60 25.07 16.49
N ASN A 52 11.96 25.12 15.31
CA ASN A 52 12.30 24.31 14.15
C ASN A 52 12.82 25.16 12.98
N GLU A 53 13.18 26.42 13.23
CA GLU A 53 13.71 27.32 12.22
C GLU A 53 14.96 26.71 11.53
N ASP A 54 15.01 26.86 10.19
CA ASP A 54 16.08 26.39 9.31
C ASP A 54 16.42 24.88 9.33
N ASN A 55 15.62 24.06 10.01
CA ASN A 55 15.82 22.62 10.01
C ASN A 55 15.18 21.92 8.79
N VAL A 56 15.44 20.62 8.65
CA VAL A 56 14.91 19.83 7.51
C VAL A 56 13.38 19.79 7.46
N LEU A 57 12.72 19.86 8.62
CA LEU A 57 11.27 19.80 8.75
C LEU A 57 10.62 21.10 8.29
N ALA A 58 11.14 22.25 8.74
CA ALA A 58 10.69 23.56 8.28
C ALA A 58 10.93 23.73 6.77
N ARG A 59 12.13 23.37 6.29
CA ARG A 59 12.43 23.42 4.86
C ARG A 59 11.46 22.59 4.04
N MET A 60 11.11 21.38 4.47
CA MET A 60 10.09 20.53 3.82
C MET A 60 8.74 21.24 3.69
N LEU A 61 8.30 21.93 4.75
CA LEU A 61 7.04 22.67 4.76
C LEU A 61 7.05 23.86 3.79
N ASP A 62 8.20 24.52 3.59
CA ASP A 62 8.32 25.66 2.67
C ASP A 62 8.11 25.26 1.21
N HIS A 63 8.52 24.05 0.81
CA HIS A 63 8.34 23.53 -0.56
C HIS A 63 7.25 22.45 -0.66
N LYS A 64 6.31 22.43 0.28
CA LYS A 64 5.23 21.44 0.35
C LYS A 64 4.40 21.32 -0.93
N GLU A 65 4.15 22.44 -1.61
CA GLU A 65 3.36 22.48 -2.85
C GLU A 65 4.10 21.80 -4.02
N ALA A 66 5.43 21.88 -4.04
CA ALA A 66 6.25 21.17 -5.01
C ALA A 66 6.19 19.65 -4.77
N ILE A 67 6.25 19.21 -3.51
CA ILE A 67 6.11 17.79 -3.14
C ILE A 67 4.74 17.26 -3.55
N ILE A 68 3.65 17.96 -3.19
CA ILE A 68 2.28 17.57 -3.52
C ILE A 68 2.09 17.51 -5.05
N SER A 69 2.57 18.51 -5.79
CA SER A 69 2.39 18.54 -7.25
C SER A 69 3.12 17.39 -7.97
N HIS A 70 4.34 17.02 -7.54
CA HIS A 70 5.04 15.87 -8.12
C HIS A 70 4.36 14.54 -7.78
N LEU A 71 3.89 14.37 -6.54
CA LEU A 71 3.12 13.17 -6.15
C LEU A 71 1.80 13.07 -6.92
N SER A 72 1.13 14.21 -7.15
CA SER A 72 -0.08 14.27 -7.97
C SER A 72 0.21 13.90 -9.43
N TRP A 73 1.28 14.45 -10.01
CA TRP A 73 1.70 14.12 -11.38
C TRP A 73 2.03 12.62 -11.52
N ALA A 74 2.82 12.07 -10.60
CA ALA A 74 3.19 10.65 -10.61
C ALA A 74 1.94 9.75 -10.49
N SER A 75 1.00 10.10 -9.61
CA SER A 75 -0.25 9.35 -9.43
C SER A 75 -1.12 9.39 -10.70
N LEU A 76 -1.24 10.55 -11.35
CA LEU A 76 -1.96 10.68 -12.62
C LEU A 76 -1.27 9.90 -13.73
N PHE A 77 0.05 10.01 -13.84
CA PHE A 77 0.84 9.29 -14.81
C PHE A 77 0.64 7.77 -14.66
N LEU A 78 0.86 7.22 -13.46
CA LEU A 78 0.62 5.79 -13.21
C LEU A 78 -0.84 5.40 -13.44
N GLY A 79 -1.79 6.25 -13.03
CA GLY A 79 -3.23 6.02 -13.19
C GLY A 79 -3.66 5.86 -14.64
N PHE A 80 -3.30 6.82 -15.50
CA PHE A 80 -3.64 6.78 -16.91
C PHE A 80 -3.01 5.58 -17.64
N HIS A 81 -1.75 5.28 -17.37
CA HIS A 81 -1.05 4.20 -18.07
C HIS A 81 -1.50 2.82 -17.59
N THR A 82 -1.65 2.62 -16.28
CA THR A 82 -2.06 1.33 -15.73
C THR A 82 -3.49 1.00 -16.15
N LEU A 83 -4.44 1.92 -15.93
CA LEU A 83 -5.83 1.72 -16.32
C LEU A 83 -5.97 1.64 -17.85
N GLY A 84 -5.24 2.48 -18.59
CA GLY A 84 -5.24 2.45 -20.05
C GLY A 84 -4.80 1.10 -20.61
N LEU A 85 -3.75 0.49 -20.04
CA LEU A 85 -3.30 -0.85 -20.44
C LEU A 85 -4.31 -1.94 -20.08
N TYR A 86 -4.93 -1.90 -18.89
CA TYR A 86 -6.00 -2.84 -18.52
C TYR A 86 -7.17 -2.76 -19.52
N VAL A 87 -7.68 -1.56 -19.77
CA VAL A 87 -8.80 -1.34 -20.70
C VAL A 87 -8.43 -1.74 -22.12
N HIS A 88 -7.24 -1.38 -22.60
CA HIS A 88 -6.76 -1.80 -23.92
C HIS A 88 -6.75 -3.33 -24.04
N ASN A 89 -6.18 -4.02 -23.05
CA ASN A 89 -6.07 -5.48 -23.08
C ASN A 89 -7.43 -6.17 -23.02
N ASP A 90 -8.37 -5.65 -22.22
CA ASP A 90 -9.75 -6.14 -22.17
C ASP A 90 -10.47 -5.95 -23.51
N VAL A 91 -10.29 -4.80 -24.16
CA VAL A 91 -10.90 -4.52 -25.47
C VAL A 91 -10.31 -5.43 -26.56
N MET A 92 -9.00 -5.64 -26.59
CA MET A 92 -8.37 -6.56 -27.54
C MET A 92 -8.81 -8.01 -27.34
N LEU A 93 -9.00 -8.42 -26.08
CA LEU A 93 -9.53 -9.74 -25.75
C LEU A 93 -11.00 -9.88 -26.17
N ALA A 94 -11.83 -8.87 -25.89
CA ALA A 94 -13.24 -8.85 -26.27
C ALA A 94 -13.44 -8.90 -27.80
N PHE A 95 -12.52 -8.32 -28.58
CA PHE A 95 -12.52 -8.42 -30.04
C PHE A 95 -11.91 -9.71 -30.60
N GLY A 96 -11.47 -10.64 -29.75
CA GLY A 96 -10.89 -11.92 -30.18
C GLY A 96 -9.50 -11.80 -30.81
N THR A 97 -8.78 -10.71 -30.53
CA THR A 97 -7.41 -10.46 -31.01
C THR A 97 -6.42 -10.37 -29.84
N PRO A 98 -6.21 -11.46 -29.07
CA PRO A 98 -5.34 -11.46 -27.89
C PRO A 98 -3.88 -11.13 -28.21
N GLU A 99 -3.42 -11.37 -29.45
CA GLU A 99 -2.07 -11.03 -29.91
C GLU A 99 -1.79 -9.53 -29.98
N LYS A 100 -2.83 -8.69 -29.93
CA LYS A 100 -2.73 -7.23 -29.92
C LYS A 100 -2.70 -6.64 -28.51
N GLN A 101 -2.73 -7.48 -27.47
CA GLN A 101 -2.51 -7.04 -26.10
C GLN A 101 -1.10 -6.46 -25.94
N ILE A 102 -0.99 -5.46 -25.08
CA ILE A 102 0.31 -4.91 -24.70
C ILE A 102 0.74 -5.65 -23.44
N LEU A 103 1.65 -6.60 -23.63
CA LEU A 103 2.23 -7.41 -22.57
C LEU A 103 3.66 -6.96 -22.34
N ILE A 104 3.90 -6.32 -21.19
CA ILE A 104 5.22 -5.83 -20.81
C ILE A 104 5.85 -6.83 -19.85
N GLU A 105 6.97 -7.43 -20.26
CA GLU A 105 7.71 -8.35 -19.41
C GLU A 105 8.65 -7.60 -18.45
N LEU A 106 8.77 -8.16 -17.24
CA LEU A 106 9.77 -7.72 -16.26
C LEU A 106 11.08 -8.46 -16.51
N SER A 107 12.02 -7.79 -17.17
CA SER A 107 13.36 -8.35 -17.47
C SER A 107 14.35 -8.30 -16.30
N PHE A 108 13.95 -7.82 -15.12
CA PHE A 108 14.84 -7.54 -13.99
C PHE A 108 14.81 -8.56 -12.85
N ASN A 109 14.18 -9.72 -13.01
CA ASN A 109 14.07 -10.68 -11.91
C ASN A 109 15.17 -11.75 -11.93
N ASN A 110 15.91 -11.84 -10.83
CA ASN A 110 17.16 -12.61 -10.63
C ASN A 110 16.97 -14.13 -10.50
N LYS A 111 16.10 -14.75 -11.30
CA LYS A 111 16.11 -16.21 -11.44
C LYS A 111 17.04 -16.57 -12.59
N THR A 112 17.90 -17.57 -12.36
CA THR A 112 18.70 -18.24 -13.42
C THR A 112 17.85 -18.64 -14.63
N SER A 113 16.54 -18.83 -14.42
CA SER A 113 15.53 -19.10 -15.45
C SER A 113 15.44 -18.04 -16.55
N TYR A 114 15.80 -16.78 -16.29
CA TYR A 114 15.83 -15.71 -17.32
C TYR A 114 17.15 -15.66 -18.09
N GLY A 115 18.12 -16.54 -17.79
CA GLY A 115 19.36 -16.68 -18.57
C GLY A 115 20.40 -15.58 -18.33
N PHE A 116 20.20 -14.68 -17.35
CA PHE A 116 21.20 -13.68 -16.98
C PHE A 116 22.31 -14.29 -16.11
N ASP A 117 23.55 -14.23 -16.61
CA ASP A 117 24.75 -14.68 -15.89
C ASP A 117 25.40 -13.52 -15.11
N VAL A 118 24.77 -13.10 -14.00
CA VAL A 118 25.13 -11.91 -13.24
C VAL A 118 25.21 -12.24 -11.74
N LEU A 119 26.28 -11.80 -11.08
CA LEU A 119 26.51 -11.96 -9.64
C LEU A 119 26.49 -13.44 -9.18
N LEU A 120 25.44 -13.86 -8.49
CA LEU A 120 25.31 -15.19 -7.87
C LEU A 120 24.80 -16.26 -8.84
N SER A 121 24.28 -15.88 -10.01
CA SER A 121 24.01 -16.86 -11.07
C SER A 121 25.28 -17.26 -11.83
N SER A 122 26.33 -16.42 -11.78
CA SER A 122 27.62 -16.71 -12.42
C SER A 122 28.56 -17.48 -11.50
N MET A 123 28.85 -18.71 -11.91
CA MET A 123 29.71 -19.65 -11.17
C MET A 123 31.16 -19.17 -11.01
N ASN A 124 31.59 -18.20 -11.83
CA ASN A 124 32.93 -17.63 -11.79
C ASN A 124 32.99 -16.26 -11.09
N GLY A 125 31.85 -15.73 -10.64
CA GLY A 125 31.77 -14.42 -10.01
C GLY A 125 32.43 -14.38 -8.62
N PRO A 126 33.04 -13.24 -8.22
CA PRO A 126 33.52 -13.05 -6.84
C PRO A 126 32.45 -13.34 -5.76
N PRO A 127 31.18 -12.94 -5.92
CA PRO A 127 30.13 -13.24 -4.93
C PRO A 127 29.84 -14.74 -4.79
N PHE A 128 29.86 -15.47 -5.91
CA PHE A 128 29.63 -16.91 -5.94
C PHE A 128 30.77 -17.65 -5.23
N ASN A 129 32.02 -17.34 -5.59
CA ASN A 129 33.20 -17.97 -5.02
C ASN A 129 33.35 -17.72 -3.52
N ALA A 130 33.04 -16.51 -3.04
CA ALA A 130 33.11 -16.17 -1.62
C ALA A 130 32.10 -16.95 -0.76
N SER A 131 30.96 -17.35 -1.33
CA SER A 131 29.81 -17.89 -0.56
C SER A 131 29.57 -19.39 -0.78
N ARG A 132 30.28 -20.01 -1.73
CA ARG A 132 30.06 -21.40 -2.21
C ARG A 132 30.15 -22.47 -1.13
N SER A 133 30.89 -22.24 -0.04
CA SER A 133 31.14 -23.25 1.00
C SER A 133 30.19 -23.18 2.21
N ILE A 134 29.34 -22.15 2.31
CA ILE A 134 28.55 -21.88 3.52
C ILE A 134 27.06 -22.09 3.26
N TRP A 135 26.38 -21.09 2.68
CA TRP A 135 24.92 -21.07 2.51
C TRP A 135 24.49 -21.18 1.05
N LEU A 136 25.39 -20.84 0.11
CA LEU A 136 25.06 -20.68 -1.30
C LEU A 136 24.56 -21.98 -1.97
N PRO A 137 25.12 -23.18 -1.72
CA PRO A 137 24.61 -24.41 -2.33
C PRO A 137 23.16 -24.70 -1.94
N GLY A 138 22.82 -24.55 -0.66
CA GLY A 138 21.45 -24.74 -0.18
C GLY A 138 20.49 -23.69 -0.74
N TRP A 139 20.92 -22.43 -0.78
CA TRP A 139 20.14 -21.34 -1.38
C TRP A 139 19.86 -21.56 -2.85
N LEU A 140 20.87 -21.89 -3.66
CA LEU A 140 20.70 -22.14 -5.09
C LEU A 140 19.84 -23.36 -5.38
N ASN A 141 19.89 -24.39 -4.52
CA ASN A 141 18.98 -25.53 -4.64
C ASN A 141 17.53 -25.06 -4.49
N VAL A 142 17.21 -24.34 -3.42
CA VAL A 142 15.83 -23.92 -3.12
C VAL A 142 15.31 -22.85 -4.09
N VAL A 143 16.11 -21.87 -4.51
CA VAL A 143 15.67 -20.83 -5.46
C VAL A 143 15.32 -21.40 -6.84
N ASN A 144 16.02 -22.44 -7.28
CA ASN A 144 15.82 -23.06 -8.57
C ASN A 144 14.71 -24.13 -8.57
N GLU A 145 14.20 -24.51 -7.41
CA GLU A 145 13.03 -25.37 -7.27
C GLU A 145 11.75 -24.58 -7.62
N ASN A 146 10.86 -25.18 -8.41
CA ASN A 146 9.57 -24.58 -8.78
C ASN A 146 8.41 -25.04 -7.88
N SER A 147 8.68 -25.92 -6.91
CA SER A 147 7.69 -26.46 -5.96
C SER A 147 7.45 -25.56 -4.74
N ASN A 148 8.23 -24.49 -4.59
CA ASN A 148 8.12 -23.56 -3.47
C ASN A 148 7.72 -22.16 -3.95
N SER A 149 7.48 -21.27 -2.97
CA SER A 149 7.06 -19.88 -3.17
C SER A 149 8.24 -18.88 -3.19
N LEU A 150 9.49 -19.36 -3.24
CA LEU A 150 10.68 -18.51 -3.21
C LEU A 150 10.99 -18.01 -4.63
N PHE A 151 10.87 -16.70 -4.86
CA PHE A 151 11.02 -16.07 -6.17
C PHE A 151 10.19 -16.76 -7.27
N LEU A 152 8.87 -16.63 -7.14
CA LEU A 152 7.92 -17.05 -8.18
C LEU A 152 8.29 -16.44 -9.53
N ILE A 153 8.00 -17.18 -10.60
CA ILE A 153 8.15 -16.68 -11.98
C ILE A 153 7.15 -15.54 -12.16
N ILE A 154 7.63 -14.40 -12.64
CA ILE A 154 6.86 -13.17 -12.78
C ILE A 154 6.56 -12.95 -14.27
N GLY A 155 5.29 -12.68 -14.59
CA GLY A 155 4.83 -12.43 -15.95
C GLY A 155 4.35 -10.99 -16.19
N PRO A 156 3.82 -10.73 -17.39
CA PRO A 156 3.24 -9.43 -17.74
C PRO A 156 2.04 -9.02 -16.86
N GLY A 157 1.28 -9.99 -16.34
CA GLY A 157 0.17 -9.71 -15.41
C GLY A 157 0.67 -9.11 -14.09
N ASP A 158 1.77 -9.65 -13.55
CA ASP A 158 2.38 -9.16 -12.31
C ASP A 158 2.93 -7.74 -12.46
N PHE A 159 3.45 -7.39 -13.65
CA PHE A 159 3.85 -6.02 -13.98
C PHE A 159 2.69 -5.04 -13.78
N LEU A 160 1.51 -5.35 -14.34
CA LEU A 160 0.34 -4.48 -14.26
C LEU A 160 -0.19 -4.40 -12.82
N VAL A 161 -0.23 -5.51 -12.09
CA VAL A 161 -0.66 -5.52 -10.68
C VAL A 161 0.30 -4.72 -9.81
N GLN A 162 1.61 -4.84 -10.02
CA GLN A 162 2.61 -4.07 -9.27
C GLN A 162 2.48 -2.55 -9.53
N HIS A 163 2.16 -2.14 -10.75
CA HIS A 163 1.88 -0.73 -11.07
C HIS A 163 0.58 -0.26 -10.39
N ALA A 164 -0.46 -1.08 -10.35
CA ALA A 164 -1.70 -0.76 -9.63
C ALA A 164 -1.48 -0.63 -8.11
N ILE A 165 -0.67 -1.51 -7.51
CA ILE A 165 -0.26 -1.41 -6.10
C ILE A 165 0.52 -0.12 -5.85
N THR A 166 1.48 0.19 -6.73
CA THR A 166 2.29 1.42 -6.63
C THR A 166 1.41 2.66 -6.73
N LEU A 167 0.45 2.68 -7.64
CA LEU A 167 -0.56 3.73 -7.75
C LEU A 167 -1.37 3.88 -6.45
N GLY A 168 -1.84 2.77 -5.88
CA GLY A 168 -2.56 2.76 -4.61
C GLY A 168 -1.76 3.41 -3.48
N TYR A 169 -0.47 3.07 -3.36
CA TYR A 169 0.42 3.69 -2.38
C TYR A 169 0.66 5.19 -2.66
N GLN A 170 0.88 5.59 -3.91
CA GLN A 170 1.08 7.00 -4.26
C GLN A 170 -0.15 7.85 -3.94
N ILE A 171 -1.35 7.40 -4.31
CA ILE A 171 -2.62 8.06 -3.98
C ILE A 171 -2.82 8.12 -2.46
N TYR A 172 -2.49 7.05 -1.76
CA TYR A 172 -2.57 7.00 -0.31
C TYR A 172 -1.67 8.07 0.34
N VAL A 173 -0.38 8.10 0.00
CA VAL A 173 0.57 9.09 0.52
C VAL A 173 0.16 10.52 0.15
N LEU A 174 -0.27 10.75 -1.10
CA LEU A 174 -0.76 12.05 -1.56
C LEU A 174 -1.94 12.54 -0.72
N ASN A 175 -2.93 11.68 -0.45
CA ASN A 175 -4.10 12.06 0.35
C ASN A 175 -3.72 12.44 1.79
N PHE A 176 -2.81 11.71 2.42
CA PHE A 176 -2.35 12.03 3.77
C PHE A 176 -1.55 13.34 3.80
N LEU A 177 -0.59 13.51 2.88
CA LEU A 177 0.20 14.74 2.83
C LEU A 177 -0.66 15.96 2.50
N ALA A 178 -1.54 15.86 1.50
CA ALA A 178 -2.44 16.94 1.15
C ALA A 178 -3.34 17.35 2.33
N ARG A 179 -3.83 16.39 3.13
CA ARG A 179 -4.68 16.68 4.30
C ARG A 179 -3.92 17.18 5.53
N ILE A 180 -2.68 16.71 5.73
CA ILE A 180 -1.79 17.22 6.79
C ILE A 180 -1.42 18.68 6.51
N LEU A 181 -1.19 19.01 5.24
CA LEU A 181 -0.71 20.32 4.80
C LEU A 181 -1.86 21.30 4.51
N ALA A 182 -3.07 20.81 4.21
CA ALA A 182 -4.30 21.58 4.08
C ALA A 182 -5.01 21.70 5.43
N ARG A 183 -4.66 22.76 6.16
CA ARG A 183 -5.45 23.52 7.15
C ARG A 183 -6.76 22.84 7.65
N ILE A 184 -6.63 21.82 8.49
CA ILE A 184 -7.73 21.20 9.28
C ILE A 184 -8.39 22.20 10.28
N ILE A 185 -7.84 23.41 10.40
CA ILE A 185 -8.30 24.47 11.32
C ILE A 185 -9.67 25.07 10.93
N GLU A 186 -10.07 25.09 9.65
CA GLU A 186 -11.35 25.69 9.24
C GLU A 186 -12.57 24.81 9.52
N ILE A 187 -12.41 23.48 9.59
CA ILE A 187 -13.51 22.53 9.83
C ILE A 187 -13.79 22.37 11.34
N LEU A 188 -12.78 22.51 12.19
CA LEU A 188 -12.94 22.46 13.65
C LEU A 188 -13.53 23.76 14.23
N ALA A 189 -13.19 24.92 13.65
CA ALA A 189 -13.77 26.21 14.05
C ALA A 189 -15.27 26.33 13.67
N TRP A 190 -15.69 25.72 12.57
CA TRP A 190 -17.08 25.78 12.08
C TRP A 190 -18.07 24.93 12.88
N ALA A 191 -17.61 23.85 13.54
CA ALA A 191 -18.48 22.87 14.19
C ALA A 191 -18.96 23.27 15.60
N HIS A 192 -18.42 24.34 16.20
CA HIS A 192 -18.70 24.70 17.60
C HIS A 192 -19.96 25.58 17.79
N GLU A 193 -20.47 26.22 16.73
CA GLU A 193 -21.38 27.38 16.92
C GLU A 193 -22.87 27.16 16.62
N ARG A 194 -23.34 25.95 16.26
CA ARG A 194 -24.76 25.80 15.91
C ARG A 194 -25.37 24.52 16.46
N ILE A 195 -26.24 24.66 17.47
CA ILE A 195 -27.69 24.34 17.40
C ILE A 195 -28.31 24.32 18.84
N PRO A 196 -29.38 25.11 19.11
CA PRO A 196 -30.14 25.05 20.37
C PRO A 196 -31.47 24.24 20.30
N LEU A 197 -31.79 23.55 21.41
CA LEU A 197 -33.10 23.13 22.04
C LEU A 197 -34.23 22.46 21.18
N ALA A 198 -35.20 21.64 21.62
CA ALA A 198 -35.57 20.69 22.71
C ALA A 198 -36.96 20.07 22.29
N SER A 199 -37.43 18.89 22.74
CA SER A 199 -38.49 18.76 23.79
C SER A 199 -39.17 17.35 23.88
N LEU A 200 -39.74 17.07 25.07
CA LEU A 200 -40.88 16.18 25.47
C LEU A 200 -40.93 14.67 25.11
N ILE A 201 -40.03 13.87 25.71
CA ILE A 201 -40.24 12.57 26.41
C ILE A 201 -38.92 12.33 27.15
N ARG A 202 -38.93 12.13 28.47
CA ARG A 202 -37.69 12.12 29.27
C ARG A 202 -36.99 10.77 29.24
N TRP A 203 -36.16 10.59 28.23
CA TRP A 203 -34.96 9.75 28.30
C TRP A 203 -33.96 10.41 29.28
N ARG A 204 -33.11 9.63 29.97
CA ARG A 204 -32.06 10.16 30.88
C ARG A 204 -31.13 11.12 30.14
N ASP A 205 -30.85 10.81 28.87
CA ASP A 205 -30.10 11.62 27.94
C ASP A 205 -30.98 12.01 26.74
N LYS A 206 -30.84 13.24 26.26
CA LYS A 206 -31.56 13.72 25.07
C LYS A 206 -31.10 12.90 23.85
N LEU A 207 -32.04 12.31 23.11
CA LEU A 207 -31.73 11.68 21.83
C LEU A 207 -31.29 12.76 20.83
N VAL A 208 -30.05 12.68 20.37
CA VAL A 208 -29.45 13.59 19.38
C VAL A 208 -28.85 12.74 18.26
N ALA A 209 -28.98 13.20 17.02
CA ALA A 209 -28.30 12.58 15.89
C ALA A 209 -26.78 12.60 16.12
N LEU A 210 -26.07 11.63 15.51
CA LEU A 210 -24.61 11.64 15.52
C LEU A 210 -24.08 12.95 14.93
N SER A 211 -22.99 13.48 15.49
CA SER A 211 -22.28 14.59 14.85
C SER A 211 -21.70 14.16 13.50
N ASN A 212 -21.37 15.12 12.63
CA ASN A 212 -20.78 14.81 11.31
C ASN A 212 -19.50 13.95 11.43
N VAL A 213 -18.65 14.22 12.43
CA VAL A 213 -17.43 13.44 12.69
C VAL A 213 -17.79 12.03 13.18
N GLN A 214 -18.74 11.91 14.10
CA GLN A 214 -19.20 10.61 14.60
C GLN A 214 -19.85 9.77 13.49
N ALA A 215 -20.67 10.37 12.64
CA ALA A 215 -21.31 9.69 11.52
C ALA A 215 -20.28 9.16 10.51
N ARG A 216 -19.25 9.96 10.18
CA ARG A 216 -18.14 9.51 9.32
C ARG A 216 -17.34 8.38 9.95
N PHE A 217 -17.06 8.47 11.25
CA PHE A 217 -16.34 7.42 11.98
C PHE A 217 -17.14 6.12 12.03
N VAL A 218 -18.42 6.17 12.39
CA VAL A 218 -19.29 4.99 12.42
C VAL A 218 -19.44 4.40 11.02
N GLY A 219 -19.64 5.23 9.99
CA GLY A 219 -19.70 4.78 8.60
C GLY A 219 -18.41 4.08 8.15
N LEU A 220 -17.25 4.66 8.47
CA LEU A 220 -15.95 4.06 8.16
C LEU A 220 -15.76 2.74 8.92
N ALA A 221 -16.11 2.68 10.21
CA ALA A 221 -15.99 1.47 11.01
C ALA A 221 -16.85 0.33 10.44
N CYS A 222 -18.11 0.60 10.12
CA CYS A 222 -19.01 -0.37 9.49
C CYS A 222 -18.48 -0.81 8.12
N PHE A 223 -18.00 0.13 7.30
CA PHE A 223 -17.41 -0.19 5.99
C PHE A 223 -16.17 -1.08 6.15
N SER A 224 -15.24 -0.74 7.05
CA SER A 224 -14.01 -1.53 7.27
C SER A 224 -14.31 -2.92 7.80
N VAL A 225 -15.22 -3.06 8.78
CA VAL A 225 -15.63 -4.37 9.31
C VAL A 225 -16.29 -5.20 8.22
N GLY A 226 -17.24 -4.62 7.48
CA GLY A 226 -17.91 -5.28 6.37
C GLY A 226 -16.92 -5.75 5.29
N TYR A 227 -15.97 -4.89 4.92
CA TYR A 227 -14.94 -5.19 3.92
C TYR A 227 -14.03 -6.35 4.35
N ILE A 228 -13.54 -6.33 5.60
CA ILE A 228 -12.66 -7.39 6.14
C ILE A 228 -13.41 -8.73 6.25
N LEU A 229 -14.67 -8.70 6.69
CA LEU A 229 -15.48 -9.91 6.81
C LEU A 229 -15.83 -10.49 5.44
N LEU A 230 -16.13 -9.64 4.44
CA LEU A 230 -16.47 -10.08 3.09
C LEU A 230 -15.30 -10.80 2.43
N ILE A 231 -14.08 -10.24 2.51
CA ILE A 231 -12.87 -10.82 1.92
C ILE A 231 -12.46 -12.12 2.61
N ARG A 232 -12.87 -12.35 3.87
CA ARG A 232 -12.63 -13.62 4.57
C ARG A 232 -13.57 -14.75 4.10
N LEU A 233 -14.68 -14.45 3.45
CA LEU A 233 -15.72 -15.40 3.06
C LEU A 233 -15.67 -15.81 1.57
N SER A 234 -14.85 -15.14 0.76
CA SER A 234 -14.60 -15.43 -0.66
C SER A 234 -13.31 -16.22 -0.86
#